data_AF-A0A1F4TRB0-F1
#
_entry.id   AF-A0A1F4TRB0-F1
#
_cell.length_a   1.000
_cell.length_b   1.000
_cell.length_c   1.000
_cell.angle_alpha   90.00
_cell.angle_beta   90.00
_cell.angle_gamma   90.00
#
_symmetry.space_group_name_H-M   'P 1'
#
loop_
_entity.id
_entity.type
_entity.pdbx_description
1 polymer ?
#
loop_
_entity_poly.entity_id
_entity_poly.type
_entity_poly.pdbx_seq_one_letter_code
_entity_poly.pdbx_strand_id
1 'polypeptide(L)' 'MTRVEVRKGEELEKALRKFKTKIRREGVIDEIKKREFYEKPSQRRRKRKEAARRREIKRRRETE' A
#
# COMPACT_ATOMS: atom_id res chain seq x y z
N MET A 1 10.53 4.60 -5.71
CA MET A 1 10.26 4.75 -7.16
C MET A 1 10.35 3.36 -7.77
N THR A 2 9.25 2.86 -8.33
CA THR A 2 9.11 1.46 -8.72
C THR A 2 9.52 1.22 -10.17
N ARG A 3 10.59 0.43 -10.39
CA ARG A 3 11.01 -0.05 -11.71
C ARG A 3 10.71 -1.54 -11.87
N VAL A 4 10.15 -1.95 -13.02
CA VAL A 4 9.96 -3.35 -13.39
C VAL A 4 10.70 -3.57 -14.71
N GLU A 5 11.61 -4.54 -14.73
CA GLU A 5 12.32 -4.92 -15.94
C GLU A 5 11.54 -6.04 -16.65
N VAL A 6 11.26 -5.83 -17.94
CA VAL A 6 10.56 -6.78 -18.78
C VAL A 6 11.59 -7.62 -19.53
N ARG A 7 11.52 -8.95 -19.44
CA ARG A 7 12.42 -9.84 -20.18
C ARG A 7 11.89 -10.05 -21.61
N LYS A 8 12.79 -10.25 -22.58
CA LYS A 8 12.42 -10.57 -23.98
C LYS A 8 11.65 -11.90 -23.99
N GLY A 9 10.38 -11.86 -24.38
CA GLY A 9 9.45 -13.01 -24.36
C GLY A 9 8.38 -12.97 -23.26
N GLU A 10 8.40 -11.98 -22.37
CA GLU A 10 7.27 -11.77 -21.46
C GLU A 10 6.11 -11.06 -22.15
N GLU A 11 4.91 -11.62 -21.96
CA GLU A 11 3.66 -11.00 -22.35
C GLU A 11 3.46 -9.68 -21.58
N LEU A 12 3.18 -8.60 -22.31
CA LEU A 12 3.06 -7.24 -21.77
C LEU A 12 2.11 -7.16 -20.56
N GLU A 13 1.02 -7.94 -20.60
CA GLU A 13 0.03 -7.97 -19.54
C GLU A 13 0.60 -8.49 -18.21
N LYS A 14 1.52 -9.47 -18.25
CA LYS A 14 2.18 -9.98 -17.04
C LYS A 14 3.10 -8.93 -16.42
N ALA A 15 3.81 -8.16 -17.24
CA ALA A 15 4.63 -7.04 -16.77
C ALA A 15 3.78 -5.95 -16.09
N LEU A 16 2.63 -5.59 -16.68
CA LEU A 16 1.69 -4.62 -16.11
C LEU A 16 1.10 -5.10 -14.78
N ARG A 17 0.74 -6.39 -14.66
CA ARG A 17 0.27 -6.98 -13.40
C ARG A 17 1.34 -6.92 -12.32
N LYS A 18 2.60 -7.27 -12.64
CA LYS A 18 3.74 -7.16 -11.70
C LYS A 18 3.94 -5.72 -11.24
N PHE A 19 3.87 -4.75 -12.17
CA PHE A 19 3.99 -3.33 -11.86
C PHE A 19 2.89 -2.83 -10.93
N LYS A 20 1.62 -3.17 -11.22
CA LYS A 20 0.47 -2.81 -10.39
C LYS A 20 0.59 -3.37 -8.97
N THR A 21 1.06 -4.61 -8.83
CA THR A 21 1.34 -5.21 -7.51
C THR A 21 2.47 -4.49 -6.78
N LYS A 22 3.54 -4.13 -7.50
CA LYS A 22 4.69 -3.42 -6.92
C LYS A 22 4.31 -2.02 -6.43
N ILE A 23 3.51 -1.26 -7.19
CA ILE A 23 2.96 0.04 -6.78
C ILE A 23 2.10 -0.09 -5.53
N ARG A 24 1.20 -1.09 -5.50
CA ARG A 24 0.34 -1.35 -4.32
C ARG A 24 1.17 -1.70 -3.08
N ARG A 25 2.23 -2.51 -3.24
CA ARG A 25 3.12 -2.89 -2.15
C ARG A 25 3.95 -1.71 -1.63
N GLU A 26 4.40 -0.82 -2.52
CA GLU A 26 5.13 0.39 -2.15
C GLU A 26 4.21 1.43 -1.47
N GLY A 27 2.88 1.30 -1.62
CA GLY A 27 1.91 2.14 -0.92
C GLY A 27 1.78 3.56 -1.49
N VAL A 28 2.29 3.79 -2.71
CA VAL A 28 2.31 5.10 -3.37
C VAL A 28 0.90 5.69 -3.49
N ILE A 29 -0.09 4.87 -3.84
CA ILE A 29 -1.49 5.31 -3.97
C ILE A 29 -2.06 5.74 -2.60
N ASP A 30 -1.74 5.01 -1.53
CA ASP A 30 -2.18 5.35 -0.18
C ASP A 30 -1.51 6.62 0.34
N GLU A 31 -0.28 6.89 -0.11
CA GLU A 31 0.45 8.08 0.24
C GLU A 31 -0.10 9.32 -0.48
N ILE A 32 -0.42 9.21 -1.77
CA ILE A 32 -1.10 10.27 -2.52
C ILE A 32 -2.39 10.66 -1.79
N LYS A 33 -3.25 9.70 -1.47
CA LYS A 33 -4.52 9.95 -0.75
C LYS A 33 -4.35 10.60 0.62
N LYS A 34 -3.26 10.29 1.34
CA LYS A 34 -2.96 10.92 2.63
C LYS A 34 -2.45 12.36 2.50
N ARG A 35 -1.90 12.71 1.33
CA ARG A 35 -1.32 14.03 1.03
C ARG A 35 -2.27 14.94 0.24
N GLU A 36 -3.40 14.42 -0.24
CA GLU A 36 -4.43 15.19 -0.96
C GLU A 36 -4.94 16.40 -0.18
N PHE A 37 -5.01 16.31 1.15
CA PHE A 37 -5.44 17.40 2.01
C PHE A 37 -4.59 17.48 3.27
N TYR A 38 -4.50 18.69 3.84
CA TYR A 38 -3.83 18.88 5.12
C TYR A 38 -4.61 18.19 6.23
N GLU A 39 -3.96 17.26 6.91
CA GLU A 39 -4.47 16.64 8.11
C GLU A 39 -3.72 17.14 9.34
N LYS A 40 -4.46 17.69 10.32
CA LYS A 40 -3.88 18.13 11.59
C LYS A 40 -3.06 17.00 12.23
N PRO A 41 -1.90 17.29 12.85
CA PRO A 41 -1.02 16.27 13.44
C PRO A 41 -1.73 15.33 14.42
N SER A 42 -2.72 15.84 15.18
CA SER A 42 -3.54 15.07 16.12
C SER A 42 -4.40 14.01 15.40
N GLN A 43 -5.07 14.40 14.32
CA GLN A 43 -5.90 13.50 13.50
C GLN A 43 -5.05 12.42 12.84
N ARG A 44 -3.89 12.79 12.30
CA ARG A 44 -2.93 11.83 11.73
C ARG A 44 -2.46 10.80 12.76
N ARG A 45 -2.14 11.24 13.99
CA ARG A 45 -1.77 10.36 15.10
C ARG A 45 -2.91 9.41 15.49
N ARG A 46 -4.15 9.92 15.55
CA ARG A 46 -5.35 9.12 15.86
C ARG A 46 -5.59 8.04 14.81
N LYS A 47 -5.61 8.39 13.52
CA LYS A 47 -5.78 7.43 12.42
C LYS A 47 -4.69 6.36 12.39
N ARG A 48 -3.43 6.72 12.69
CA ARG A 48 -2.32 5.76 12.76
C ARG A 48 -2.53 4.72 13.87
N LYS A 49 -2.95 5.16 15.06
CA LYS A 49 -3.25 4.24 16.19
C LYS A 49 -4.41 3.30 15.86
N GLU A 50 -5.47 3.83 15.27
CA GLU A 50 -6.64 3.03 14.88
C GLU A 50 -6.29 1.99 13.81
N ALA A 51 -5.53 2.38 12.78
CA ALA A 51 -5.05 1.44 11.76
C ALA A 51 -4.17 0.33 12.34
N ALA A 52 -3.32 0.64 13.34
CA ALA A 52 -2.51 -0.36 14.03
C ALA A 52 -3.37 -1.36 14.80
N ARG A 53 -4.36 -0.87 15.58
CA ARG A 53 -5.30 -1.70 16.33
C ARG A 53 -6.11 -2.62 15.41
N ARG A 54 -6.61 -2.09 14.28
CA ARG A 54 -7.34 -2.90 13.28
C ARG A 54 -6.45 -4.02 12.70
N ARG A 55 -5.18 -3.75 12.43
CA ARG A 55 -4.21 -4.76 11.95
C ARG A 55 -3.92 -5.84 12.99
N GLU A 56 -3.84 -5.46 14.27
CA GLU A 56 -3.64 -6.38 15.37
C GLU A 56 -4.84 -7.32 15.56
N ILE A 57 -6.06 -6.77 15.58
CA ILE A 57 -7.29 -7.56 15.67
C ILE A 57 -7.37 -8.55 14.49
N LYS A 58 -7.03 -8.12 13.28
CA LYS A 58 -7.02 -9.00 12.12
C LYS A 58 -6.02 -10.15 12.28
N ARG A 59 -4.79 -9.86 12.71
CA ARG A 59 -3.76 -10.89 12.94
C ARG A 59 -4.19 -11.91 13.99
N ARG A 60 -4.80 -11.45 15.09
CA ARG A 60 -5.28 -12.34 16.15
C ARG A 60 -6.34 -13.32 15.67
N ARG A 61 -7.26 -12.87 14.80
CA ARG A 61 -8.28 -13.74 14.17
C ARG A 61 -7.69 -14.76 13.17
N GLU A 62 -6.51 -14.51 12.63
CA GLU A 62 -5.83 -15.43 11.71
C GLU A 62 -5.01 -16.49 12.46
N THR A 63 -4.69 -16.25 13.75
CA THR A 63 -3.95 -17.17 14.62
C THR A 63 -4.83 -18.05 15.50
N GLU A 64 -6.12 -17.72 15.64
CA GLU A 64 -7.16 -18.53 16.29
C GLU A 64 -7.84 -19.43 15.25
#